data_AF-A0A6V7UDG4-F1
#
_entry.id   AF-A0A6V7UDG4-F1
#
_cell.length_a   1.000
_cell.length_b   1.000
_cell.length_c   1.000
_cell.angle_alpha   90.00
_cell.angle_beta   90.00
_cell.angle_gamma   90.00
#
_symmetry.space_group_name_H-M   'P 1'
#
loop_
_entity.id
_entity.type
_entity.pdbx_description
1 polymer ?
#
loop_
_entity_poly.entity_id
_entity_poly.type
_entity_poly.pdbx_seq_one_letter_code
_entity_poly.pdbx_strand_id
1 'polypeptide(L)'
;MRKRFLMFLINLIIQILVFLLETFCSSILIISQLFPSIFGHSVIEISLSTSSARAFTSSLTLISPLGQSGNLARTLANNLLATIFSSSEDYFVWRYFHLYLFAEICSAIIVAAIFWLFKYAKTSSLRN
;
A
#
# COMPACT_ATOMS: atom_id res chain seq x y z
N MET A 1 -20.63 -20.79 21.15
CA MET A 1 -19.36 -21.10 20.44
C MET A 1 -19.42 -20.77 18.94
N ARG A 2 -20.34 -21.36 18.13
CA ARG A 2 -20.42 -21.13 16.67
C ARG A 2 -20.43 -19.66 16.21
N LYS A 3 -21.24 -18.79 16.83
CA LYS A 3 -21.31 -17.35 16.47
C LYS A 3 -20.00 -16.60 16.72
N ARG A 4 -19.27 -16.91 17.81
CA ARG A 4 -17.97 -16.29 18.13
C ARG A 4 -16.89 -16.72 17.15
N PHE A 5 -16.87 -18.00 16.78
CA PHE A 5 -15.95 -18.52 15.76
C PHE A 5 -16.22 -17.91 14.38
N LEU A 6 -17.49 -17.78 13.98
CA LEU A 6 -17.85 -17.13 12.71
C LEU A 6 -17.41 -15.66 12.67
N MET A 7 -17.64 -14.90 13.76
CA MET A 7 -17.16 -13.52 13.83
C MET A 7 -15.64 -13.40 13.78
N PHE A 8 -14.91 -14.31 14.42
CA PHE A 8 -13.46 -14.38 14.31
C PHE A 8 -13.01 -14.61 12.87
N LEU A 9 -13.61 -15.58 12.17
CA LEU A 9 -13.28 -15.90 10.78
C LEU A 9 -13.55 -14.72 9.85
N ILE A 10 -14.70 -14.06 9.99
CA ILE A 10 -15.05 -12.87 9.20
C ILE A 10 -14.02 -11.76 9.43
N ASN A 11 -13.67 -11.49 10.69
CA ASN A 11 -12.70 -10.45 11.02
C ASN A 11 -11.30 -10.76 10.47
N LEU A 12 -10.88 -12.03 10.49
CA LEU A 12 -9.62 -12.47 9.87
C LEU A 12 -9.63 -12.28 8.35
N ILE A 13 -10.72 -12.66 7.67
CA ILE A 13 -10.87 -12.49 6.22
C ILE A 13 -10.79 -11.01 5.83
N ILE A 14 -11.46 -10.14 6.59
CA ILE A 14 -11.40 -8.69 6.36
C ILE A 14 -9.96 -8.17 6.50
N GLN A 15 -9.24 -8.59 7.55
CA GLN A 15 -7.84 -8.17 7.74
C GLN A 15 -6.93 -8.62 6.60
N ILE A 16 -7.09 -9.85 6.10
CA ILE A 16 -6.32 -10.36 4.95
C ILE A 16 -6.64 -9.56 3.68
N LEU A 17 -7.92 -9.27 3.42
CA LEU A 17 -8.34 -8.49 2.25
C LEU A 17 -7.80 -7.06 2.30
N VAL A 18 -7.86 -6.41 3.46
CA VAL A 18 -7.28 -5.06 3.65
C VAL A 18 -5.77 -5.08 3.43
N PHE A 19 -5.07 -6.07 3.98
CA PHE A 19 -3.63 -6.23 3.78
C PHE A 19 -3.26 -6.42 2.29
N LEU A 20 -3.96 -7.30 1.58
CA LEU A 20 -3.73 -7.56 0.16
C LEU A 20 -4.00 -6.31 -0.69
N LEU A 21 -5.11 -5.61 -0.42
CA LEU A 21 -5.47 -4.40 -1.15
C LEU A 21 -4.43 -3.30 -0.97
N GLU A 22 -3.95 -3.08 0.24
CA GLU A 22 -2.94 -2.04 0.55
C GLU A 22 -1.57 -2.40 -0.04
N THR A 23 -1.18 -3.68 0.01
CA THR A 23 0.05 -4.16 -0.63
C THR A 23 0.00 -3.91 -2.15
N PHE A 24 -1.15 -4.22 -2.77
CA PHE A 24 -1.35 -4.00 -4.20
C PHE A 24 -1.32 -2.50 -4.57
N CYS A 25 -2.08 -1.67 -3.84
CA CYS A 25 -2.14 -0.23 -4.10
C CYS A 25 -0.78 0.45 -3.91
N SER A 26 -0.06 0.10 -2.84
CA SER A 26 1.29 0.60 -2.58
C SER A 26 2.25 0.21 -3.71
N SER A 27 2.10 -0.99 -4.27
CA SER A 27 2.97 -1.47 -5.35
C SER A 27 2.76 -0.67 -6.63
N ILE A 28 1.51 -0.35 -6.96
CA ILE A 28 1.17 0.53 -8.10
C ILE A 28 1.82 1.90 -7.92
N LEU A 29 1.74 2.48 -6.72
CA LEU A 29 2.33 3.79 -6.43
C LEU A 29 3.85 3.77 -6.58
N ILE A 30 4.53 2.79 -6.01
CA ILE A 30 6.00 2.66 -6.14
C ILE A 30 6.39 2.48 -7.61
N ILE A 31 5.69 1.62 -8.36
CA ILE A 31 5.96 1.39 -9.80
C ILE A 31 5.77 2.69 -10.59
N SER A 32 4.67 3.43 -10.36
CA SER A 32 4.38 4.68 -11.07
C SER A 32 5.44 5.77 -10.85
N GLN A 33 6.16 5.72 -9.72
CA GLN A 33 7.27 6.62 -9.43
C GLN A 33 8.58 6.11 -10.04
N LEU A 34 8.89 4.83 -9.79
CA LEU A 34 10.20 4.26 -10.01
C LEU A 34 10.45 3.94 -11.49
N PHE A 35 9.47 3.35 -12.19
CA PHE A 35 9.65 2.98 -13.59
C PHE A 35 9.97 4.19 -14.47
N PRO A 36 9.13 5.25 -14.51
CA PRO A 36 9.39 6.37 -15.39
C PRO A 36 10.72 7.07 -15.06
N SER A 37 11.07 7.17 -13.76
CA SER A 37 12.35 7.73 -13.32
C SER A 37 13.55 6.95 -13.83
N ILE A 38 13.48 5.62 -13.91
CA ILE A 38 14.58 4.76 -14.36
C ILE A 38 14.75 4.81 -15.89
N PHE A 39 13.66 4.98 -16.64
CA PHE A 39 13.70 5.11 -18.09
C PHE A 39 14.03 6.53 -18.58
N GLY A 40 14.32 7.46 -17.67
CA GLY A 40 14.74 8.82 -18.02
C GLY A 40 13.60 9.72 -18.49
N HIS A 41 12.36 9.43 -18.07
CA HIS A 41 11.21 10.30 -18.35
C HIS A 41 11.35 11.66 -17.65
N SER A 42 10.65 12.66 -18.19
CA SER A 42 10.67 14.01 -17.62
C SER A 42 9.97 14.05 -16.26
N VAL A 43 10.31 15.06 -15.43
CA VAL A 43 9.66 15.29 -14.13
C VAL A 43 8.14 15.44 -14.27
N ILE A 44 7.68 16.02 -15.38
CA ILE A 44 6.26 16.20 -15.68
C ILE A 44 5.57 14.85 -15.91
N GLU A 45 6.18 13.97 -16.70
CA GLU A 45 5.65 12.62 -16.97
C GLU A 45 5.60 11.76 -15.71
N ILE A 46 6.65 11.82 -14.88
CA ILE A 46 6.67 11.16 -13.56
C ILE A 46 5.53 11.72 -12.69
N SER A 47 5.37 13.04 -12.63
CA SER A 47 4.30 13.68 -11.84
C SER A 47 2.90 13.28 -12.31
N LEU A 48 2.70 13.16 -13.62
CA LEU A 48 1.44 12.74 -14.22
C LEU A 48 1.13 11.25 -13.93
N SER A 49 2.13 10.37 -14.10
CA SER A 49 2.01 8.94 -13.80
C SER A 49 1.68 8.70 -12.32
N THR A 50 2.35 9.43 -11.43
CA THR A 50 2.14 9.28 -9.98
C THR A 50 0.80 9.85 -9.53
N SER A 51 0.36 10.98 -10.11
CA SER A 51 -0.94 11.58 -9.80
C SER A 51 -2.11 10.71 -10.29
N SER A 52 -1.99 10.15 -11.50
CA SER A 52 -3.00 9.21 -12.04
C SER A 52 -3.05 7.91 -11.24
N ALA A 53 -1.89 7.35 -10.87
CA ALA A 53 -1.81 6.21 -9.97
C ALA A 53 -2.47 6.49 -8.62
N ARG A 54 -2.19 7.64 -7.99
CA ARG A 54 -2.85 8.06 -6.73
C ARG A 54 -4.35 8.18 -6.86
N ALA A 55 -4.84 8.78 -7.94
CA ALA A 55 -6.28 8.91 -8.18
C ALA A 55 -6.94 7.52 -8.32
N PHE A 56 -6.32 6.63 -9.08
CA PHE A 56 -6.80 5.26 -9.28
C PHE A 56 -6.78 4.44 -7.99
N THR A 57 -5.67 4.45 -7.24
CA THR A 57 -5.62 3.72 -5.98
C THR A 57 -6.57 4.32 -4.95
N SER A 58 -6.94 5.61 -5.06
CA SER A 58 -7.82 6.28 -4.09
C SER A 58 -9.26 5.81 -4.26
N SER A 59 -9.70 5.66 -5.52
CA SER A 59 -11.02 5.11 -5.82
C SER A 59 -11.15 3.63 -5.42
N LEU A 60 -10.07 2.85 -5.49
CA LEU A 60 -10.04 1.47 -5.00
C LEU A 60 -10.14 1.38 -3.47
N THR A 61 -9.44 2.27 -2.76
CA THR A 61 -9.43 2.31 -1.29
C THR A 61 -10.61 3.06 -0.69
N LEU A 62 -11.60 3.50 -1.48
CA LEU A 62 -12.80 4.19 -0.98
C LEU A 62 -13.60 3.33 0.03
N ILE A 63 -13.38 2.02 -0.01
CA ILE A 63 -13.99 1.01 0.87
C ILE A 63 -13.09 0.70 2.09
N SER A 64 -11.81 1.12 2.07
CA SER A 64 -10.87 0.90 3.17
C SER A 64 -11.16 1.86 4.33
N PRO A 65 -11.28 1.36 5.58
CA PRO A 65 -11.70 2.16 6.73
C PRO A 65 -10.76 3.32 7.10
N LEU A 66 -9.55 3.40 6.53
CA LEU A 66 -8.56 4.44 6.84
C LEU A 66 -8.11 5.25 5.60
N GLY A 67 -8.66 4.95 4.42
CA GLY A 67 -8.17 5.51 3.15
C GLY A 67 -6.71 5.11 2.86
N GLN A 68 -6.21 5.42 1.66
CA GLN A 68 -4.86 5.02 1.21
C GLN A 68 -3.78 5.17 2.28
N SER A 69 -3.25 4.06 2.77
CA SER A 69 -2.16 4.11 3.74
C SER A 69 -0.78 4.34 3.12
N GLY A 70 -0.69 4.43 1.79
CA GLY A 70 0.53 4.55 0.95
C GLY A 70 1.45 5.75 1.23
N ASN A 71 1.23 6.44 2.35
CA ASN A 71 2.21 7.24 3.04
C ASN A 71 2.11 6.92 4.54
N LEU A 72 2.92 5.95 5.00
CA LEU A 72 2.99 5.55 6.41
C LEU A 72 3.21 6.72 7.37
N ALA A 73 4.03 7.71 6.99
CA ALA A 73 4.29 8.87 7.83
C ALA A 73 3.03 9.73 8.02
N ARG A 74 2.24 9.91 6.95
CA ARG A 74 0.93 10.59 7.01
C ARG A 74 -0.05 9.82 7.89
N THR A 75 -0.12 8.50 7.72
CA THR A 75 -0.99 7.63 8.51
C THR A 75 -0.61 7.66 9.99
N LEU A 76 0.68 7.57 10.30
CA LEU A 76 1.20 7.68 11.67
C LEU A 76 0.88 9.05 12.28
N ALA A 77 1.13 10.14 11.56
CA ALA A 77 0.86 11.49 12.04
C ALA A 77 -0.63 11.69 12.34
N ASN A 78 -1.51 11.22 11.45
CA ASN A 78 -2.96 11.28 11.66
C ASN A 78 -3.39 10.44 12.86
N ASN A 79 -2.83 9.23 13.01
CA ASN A 79 -3.14 8.34 14.13
C ASN A 79 -2.67 8.93 15.47
N LEU A 80 -1.49 9.53 15.50
CA LEU A 80 -0.96 10.22 16.68
C LEU A 80 -1.84 11.43 17.04
N LEU A 81 -2.20 12.25 16.06
CA LEU A 81 -3.08 13.40 16.27
C LEU A 81 -4.45 12.96 16.78
N ALA A 82 -5.05 11.92 16.19
CA ALA A 82 -6.29 11.33 16.67
C ALA A 82 -6.15 10.83 18.11
N THR A 83 -5.03 10.21 18.48
CA THR A 83 -4.80 9.73 19.86
C THR A 83 -4.66 10.87 20.87
N ILE A 84 -4.07 12.00 20.47
CA ILE A 84 -3.88 13.17 21.34
C ILE A 84 -5.21 13.89 21.59
N PHE A 85 -6.06 13.99 20.57
CA PHE A 85 -7.29 14.80 20.63
C PHE A 85 -8.59 13.97 20.82
N SER A 86 -8.55 12.65 20.70
CA SER A 86 -9.69 11.75 20.98
C SER A 86 -9.67 11.24 22.41
N SER A 87 -10.82 11.31 23.10
CA SER A 87 -10.98 10.74 24.43
C SER A 87 -11.11 9.21 24.36
N SER A 88 -10.01 8.53 24.65
CA SER A 88 -9.89 7.21 25.30
C SER A 88 -10.52 5.93 24.69
N GLU A 89 -11.19 5.92 23.54
CA GLU A 89 -11.76 4.65 23.01
C GLU A 89 -11.43 4.29 21.54
N ASP A 90 -10.64 5.10 20.83
CA ASP A 90 -10.31 4.85 19.41
C ASP A 90 -9.15 3.85 19.20
N TYR A 91 -9.24 2.67 19.81
CA TYR A 91 -8.37 1.51 19.48
C TYR A 91 -8.48 1.11 18.00
N PHE A 92 -9.56 1.51 17.33
CA PHE A 92 -9.79 1.21 15.92
C PHE A 92 -8.69 1.75 15.00
N VAL A 93 -8.14 2.93 15.31
CA VAL A 93 -7.14 3.62 14.50
C VAL A 93 -5.79 2.86 14.50
N TRP A 94 -5.38 2.36 15.67
CA TRP A 94 -4.16 1.57 15.83
C TRP A 94 -4.32 0.11 15.41
N ARG A 95 -5.55 -0.42 15.46
CA ARG A 95 -5.86 -1.83 15.16
C ARG A 95 -5.41 -2.27 13.77
N TYR A 96 -5.39 -1.37 12.79
CA TYR A 96 -4.97 -1.70 11.43
C TYR A 96 -3.60 -1.11 11.06
N PHE A 97 -3.01 -0.27 11.91
CA PHE A 97 -1.73 0.41 11.62
C PHE A 97 -0.61 -0.57 11.27
N HIS A 98 -0.47 -1.65 12.03
CA HIS A 98 0.52 -2.68 11.76
C HIS A 98 0.31 -3.36 10.41
N LEU A 99 -0.94 -3.60 10.00
CA LEU A 99 -1.25 -4.20 8.69
C LEU A 99 -0.79 -3.30 7.55
N TYR A 100 -0.98 -1.98 7.65
CA TYR A 100 -0.49 -1.02 6.66
C TYR A 100 1.04 -0.97 6.62
N LEU A 101 1.69 -0.98 7.79
CA LEU A 101 3.14 -0.98 7.89
C LEU A 101 3.75 -2.23 7.22
N PHE A 102 3.20 -3.41 7.50
CA PHE A 102 3.65 -4.63 6.84
C PHE A 102 3.30 -4.63 5.34
N ALA A 103 2.14 -4.12 4.94
CA ALA A 103 1.74 -4.06 3.54
C ALA A 103 2.69 -3.19 2.70
N GLU A 104 3.11 -2.03 3.20
CA GLU A 104 4.09 -1.17 2.52
C GLU A 104 5.46 -1.85 2.41
N ILE A 105 5.95 -2.49 3.49
CA ILE A 105 7.23 -3.22 3.45
C ILE A 105 7.16 -4.36 2.42
N CYS A 106 6.10 -5.17 2.45
CA CYS A 106 5.89 -6.24 1.49
C CYS A 106 5.80 -5.71 0.06
N SER A 107 5.10 -4.60 -0.15
CA SER A 107 5.00 -3.93 -1.45
C SER A 107 6.36 -3.50 -1.99
N ALA A 108 7.19 -2.85 -1.17
CA ALA A 108 8.53 -2.42 -1.56
C ALA A 108 9.40 -3.62 -1.97
N ILE A 109 9.34 -4.72 -1.21
CA ILE A 109 10.06 -5.96 -1.52
C ILE A 109 9.57 -6.57 -2.84
N ILE A 110 8.25 -6.65 -3.04
CA ILE A 110 7.65 -7.20 -4.27
C ILE A 110 8.08 -6.39 -5.49
N VAL A 111 7.98 -5.05 -5.42
CA VAL A 111 8.37 -4.19 -6.54
C VAL A 111 9.87 -4.28 -6.82
N ALA A 112 10.71 -4.32 -5.79
CA ALA A 112 12.15 -4.52 -5.95
C ALA A 112 12.47 -5.87 -6.63
N ALA A 113 11.80 -6.95 -6.24
CA ALA A 113 11.95 -8.27 -6.85
C ALA A 113 11.49 -8.29 -8.32
N ILE A 114 10.33 -7.69 -8.63
CA ILE A 114 9.84 -7.54 -10.00
C ILE A 114 10.85 -6.77 -10.84
N PHE A 115 11.34 -5.64 -10.33
CA PHE A 115 12.33 -4.83 -11.05
C PHE A 115 13.63 -5.61 -11.31
N TRP A 116 14.12 -6.36 -10.31
CA TRP A 116 15.30 -7.21 -10.46
C TRP A 116 15.10 -8.29 -11.53
N LEU A 117 13.94 -8.95 -11.55
CA LEU A 117 13.57 -9.93 -12.57
C LEU A 117 13.52 -9.32 -13.97
N PHE A 118 12.92 -8.14 -14.13
CA PHE A 118 12.89 -7.42 -15.41
C PHE A 118 14.29 -7.06 -15.90
N LYS A 119 15.15 -6.57 -15.01
CA LYS A 119 16.54 -6.25 -15.35
C LYS A 119 17.32 -7.51 -15.77
N TYR A 120 17.16 -8.61 -15.03
CA TYR A 120 17.80 -9.89 -15.33
C TYR A 120 17.37 -10.43 -16.70
N ALA A 121 16.05 -10.46 -16.97
CA ALA A 121 15.49 -10.92 -18.24
C ALA A 121 16.01 -10.11 -19.44
N LYS A 122 16.13 -8.78 -19.28
CA LYS A 122 16.71 -7.90 -20.31
C LYS A 122 18.18 -8.21 -20.58
N THR A 123 18.98 -8.44 -19.53
CA THR A 123 20.40 -8.80 -19.69
C THR A 123 20.62 -10.18 -20.31
N SER A 124 19.76 -11.16 -20.03
CA SER A 124 19.83 -12.48 -20.69
C SER A 124 19.43 -12.43 -22.17
N SER A 125 18.46 -11.58 -22.53
CA SER A 125 18.05 -11.41 -23.93
C SER A 125 19.11 -10.75 -24.81
N LEU A 126 20.01 -9.94 -24.24
CA LEU A 126 21.10 -9.29 -24.98
C LEU A 126 22.32 -10.20 -25.19
N ARG A 127 22.37 -11.37 -24.54
CA ARG A 127 23.47 -12.33 -24.66
C ARG A 127 23.23 -13.43 -25.70
N ASN A 128 22.01 -13.57 -26.20
CA ASN A 128 21.64 -14.48 -27.28
C ASN A 128 21.49 -13.70 -28.58
#